data_AF-A0A515KLU2-F1
#
_entry.id   AF-A0A515KLU2-F1
#
_cell.length_a   1.000
_cell.length_b   1.000
_cell.length_c   1.000
_cell.angle_alpha   90.00
_cell.angle_beta   90.00
_cell.angle_gamma   90.00
#
_symmetry.space_group_name_H-M   'P 1'
#
loop_
_entity.id
_entity.type
_entity.pdbx_description
1 polymer ?
#
loop_
_entity_poly.entity_id
_entity_poly.type
_entity_poly.pdbx_seq_one_letter_code
_entity_poly.pdbx_strand_id
1 'polypeptide(L)'
;MRLFAIRNEIEHMRRQIARQRKDILRLQRAGIDICAAETLLARMQERVDGLVAERDALVGEQRRKYPGTDKVINGTPASRRA
;
A
#
# COMPACT_ATOMS: atom_id res chain seq x y z
N MET A 1 8.34 -12.64 8.22
CA MET A 1 8.89 -12.49 6.85
C MET A 1 7.86 -12.00 5.83
N ARG A 2 6.65 -12.56 5.75
CA ARG A 2 5.59 -12.16 4.79
C ARG A 2 5.18 -10.68 4.86
N LEU A 3 4.94 -10.13 6.06
CA LEU A 3 4.57 -8.73 6.23
C LEU A 3 5.64 -7.74 5.72
N PHE A 4 6.92 -8.08 5.88
CA PHE A 4 8.02 -7.26 5.36
C PHE A 4 8.06 -7.27 3.83
N ALA A 5 7.87 -8.45 3.22
CA ALA A 5 7.79 -8.58 1.77
C ALA A 5 6.64 -7.74 1.17
N ILE A 6 5.44 -7.81 1.77
CA ILE A 6 4.28 -7.02 1.33
C ILE A 6 4.54 -5.51 1.46
N ARG A 7 5.17 -5.06 2.55
CA ARG A 7 5.54 -3.65 2.72
C ARG A 7 6.50 -3.19 1.63
N ASN A 8 7.51 -4.00 1.29
CA ASN A 8 8.45 -3.69 0.22
C ASN A 8 7.77 -3.67 -1.15
N GLU A 9 6.85 -4.60 -1.42
CA GLU A 9 6.09 -4.64 -2.68
C GLU A 9 5.21 -3.40 -2.83
N ILE A 10 4.49 -2.98 -1.77
CA ILE A 10 3.71 -1.73 -1.76
C ILE A 10 4.60 -0.53 -2.07
N GLU A 11 5.78 -0.44 -1.45
CA GLU A 11 6.70 0.67 -1.69
C GLU A 11 7.20 0.67 -3.14
N HIS A 12 7.60 -0.51 -3.65
CA HIS A 12 8.05 -0.65 -5.03
C HIS A 12 6.96 -0.22 -6.03
N MET A 13 5.74 -0.70 -5.85
CA MET A 13 4.60 -0.36 -6.70
C MET A 13 4.24 1.12 -6.62
N ARG A 14 4.32 1.75 -5.45
CA ARG A 14 4.11 3.21 -5.31
C ARG A 14 5.12 4.01 -6.12
N ARG A 15 6.40 3.58 -6.15
CA ARG A 15 7.42 4.22 -7.00
C ARG A 15 7.11 4.03 -8.49
N GLN A 16 6.63 2.86 -8.90
CA GLN A 16 6.21 2.61 -10.27
C GLN A 16 5.00 3.49 -10.66
N ILE A 17 3.98 3.59 -9.81
CA ILE A 17 2.81 4.47 -10.00
C ILE A 17 3.24 5.93 -10.16
N ALA A 18 4.18 6.39 -9.33
CA ALA A 18 4.69 7.76 -9.41
C ALA A 18 5.42 8.03 -10.75
N ARG A 19 6.14 7.04 -11.29
CA ARG A 19 6.75 7.15 -12.63
C ARG A 19 5.68 7.15 -13.73
N GLN A 20 4.73 6.21 -13.67
CA GLN A 20 3.64 6.11 -14.64
C GLN A 20 2.83 7.41 -14.75
N ARG A 21 2.54 8.07 -13.62
CA ARG A 21 1.89 9.39 -13.59
C ARG A 21 2.69 10.47 -14.31
N LYS A 22 4.02 10.46 -14.18
CA LYS A 22 4.89 11.41 -14.90
C LYS A 22 4.89 11.14 -16.39
N ASP A 23 4.87 9.88 -16.79
CA ASP A 23 4.85 9.50 -18.20
C ASP A 23 3.49 9.83 -18.84
N ILE A 24 2.37 9.59 -18.15
CA ILE A 24 1.03 10.05 -18.58
C ILE A 24 1.03 11.57 -18.80
N LEU A 25 1.58 12.35 -17.86
CA LEU A 25 1.65 13.80 -18.01
C LEU A 25 2.49 14.23 -19.24
N ARG A 26 3.57 13.50 -19.54
CA ARG A 26 4.39 13.76 -20.73
C ARG A 26 3.63 13.44 -22.02
N LEU A 27 2.94 12.31 -22.06
CA LEU A 27 2.12 11.89 -23.21
C LEU A 27 0.97 12.90 -23.46
N GLN A 28 0.30 13.31 -22.40
CA GLN A 28 -0.77 14.31 -22.47
C GLN A 28 -0.26 15.66 -23.00
N ARG A 29 0.91 16.12 -22.56
CA ARG A 29 1.55 17.35 -23.09
C ARG A 29 1.97 17.22 -24.55
N ALA A 30 2.28 16.01 -25.00
CA ALA A 30 2.59 15.73 -26.40
C ALA A 30 1.32 15.55 -27.27
N GLY A 31 0.11 15.64 -26.68
CA GLY A 31 -1.14 15.41 -27.40
C GLY A 31 -1.37 13.95 -27.81
N ILE A 32 -0.66 13.01 -27.17
CA ILE A 32 -0.80 11.57 -27.41
C ILE A 32 -1.95 11.04 -26.56
N ASP A 33 -2.76 10.14 -27.11
CA ASP A 33 -3.83 9.47 -26.37
C ASP A 33 -3.26 8.71 -25.15
N ILE A 34 -3.89 8.92 -23.99
CA ILE A 34 -3.47 8.39 -22.70
C ILE A 34 -4.41 7.30 -22.16
N CYS A 35 -5.50 6.96 -22.86
CA CYS A 35 -6.54 6.05 -22.37
C CYS A 35 -5.97 4.69 -21.88
N ALA A 36 -5.03 4.11 -22.65
CA ALA A 36 -4.35 2.88 -22.28
C ALA A 36 -3.45 3.04 -21.04
N ALA A 37 -2.76 4.17 -20.93
CA ALA A 37 -1.85 4.46 -19.82
C ALA A 37 -2.61 4.73 -18.50
N GLU A 38 -3.77 5.38 -18.57
CA GLU A 38 -4.68 5.58 -17.44
C GLU A 38 -5.29 4.25 -16.97
N THR A 39 -5.71 3.39 -17.91
CA THR A 39 -6.20 2.04 -17.59
C THR A 39 -5.13 1.21 -16.86
N LEU A 40 -3.88 1.27 -17.31
CA LEU A 40 -2.77 0.61 -16.62
C LEU A 40 -2.56 1.20 -15.22
N LEU A 41 -2.60 2.53 -15.08
CA LEU A 41 -2.44 3.21 -13.80
C LEU A 41 -3.52 2.79 -12.78
N ALA A 42 -4.77 2.65 -13.23
CA ALA A 42 -5.88 2.20 -12.40
C ALA A 42 -5.64 0.77 -11.88
N ARG A 43 -5.27 -0.17 -12.76
CA ARG A 43 -4.94 -1.56 -12.36
C ARG A 43 -3.78 -1.63 -11.36
N MET A 44 -2.77 -0.78 -11.53
CA MET A 44 -1.66 -0.69 -10.57
C MET A 44 -2.13 -0.20 -9.20
N GLN A 45 -3.06 0.77 -9.16
CA GLN A 45 -3.67 1.27 -7.92
C GLN A 45 -4.51 0.20 -7.23
N GLU A 46 -5.38 -0.48 -7.97
CA GLU A 46 -6.19 -1.59 -7.44
C GLU A 46 -5.32 -2.68 -6.79
N ARG A 47 -4.20 -3.03 -7.43
CA ARG A 47 -3.28 -4.01 -6.86
C ARG A 47 -2.60 -3.51 -5.58
N VAL A 48 -2.22 -2.22 -5.52
CA VAL A 48 -1.67 -1.64 -4.28
C VAL A 48 -2.71 -1.65 -3.17
N ASP A 49 -3.97 -1.33 -3.47
CA ASP A 49 -5.06 -1.35 -2.49
C ASP A 49 -5.29 -2.76 -1.94
N GLY A 50 -5.23 -3.78 -2.80
CA GLY A 50 -5.26 -5.19 -2.38
C GLY A 50 -4.10 -5.57 -1.44
N LEU A 51 -2.87 -5.15 -1.76
CA LEU A 51 -1.71 -5.39 -0.91
C LEU A 51 -1.79 -4.64 0.44
N VAL A 52 -2.36 -3.43 0.44
CA VAL A 52 -2.62 -2.68 1.69
C VAL A 52 -3.61 -3.43 2.57
N ALA A 53 -4.71 -3.93 1.99
CA ALA A 53 -5.68 -4.73 2.71
C ALA A 53 -5.06 -6.03 3.29
N GLU A 54 -4.25 -6.75 2.51
CA GLU A 54 -3.54 -7.95 3.00
C GLU A 54 -2.59 -7.60 4.14
N ARG A 55 -1.83 -6.50 4.01
CA ARG A 55 -0.95 -6.02 5.07
C ARG A 55 -1.71 -5.69 6.34
N ASP A 56 -2.85 -5.02 6.23
CA ASP A 56 -3.66 -4.62 7.38
C ASP A 56 -4.28 -5.85 8.08
N ALA A 57 -4.72 -6.85 7.32
CA ALA A 57 -5.16 -8.14 7.87
C ALA A 57 -4.02 -8.84 8.64
N LEU A 58 -2.83 -8.96 8.03
CA LEU A 58 -1.68 -9.59 8.68
C LEU A 58 -1.17 -8.82 9.91
N VAL A 59 -1.28 -7.49 9.90
CA VAL A 59 -0.99 -6.67 11.09
C VAL A 59 -2.04 -6.89 12.17
N GLY A 60 -3.31 -7.03 11.80
CA GLY A 60 -4.41 -7.37 12.68
C GLY A 60 -4.22 -8.73 13.37
N GLU A 61 -3.85 -9.76 12.61
CA GLU A 61 -3.60 -11.11 13.11
C GLU A 61 -2.40 -11.16 14.08
N GLN A 62 -1.36 -10.38 13.83
CA GLN A 62 -0.17 -10.33 14.70
C GLN A 62 -0.38 -9.53 15.99
N ARG A 63 -1.48 -8.76 16.10
CA ARG A 63 -1.79 -7.99 17.30
C ARG A 63 -2.33 -8.91 18.39
N ARG A 64 -1.61 -8.99 19.52
CA ARG A 64 -2.12 -9.67 20.72
C ARG A 64 -3.36 -8.94 21.23
N LYS A 65 -4.42 -9.70 21.54
CA LYS A 65 -5.64 -9.20 22.17
C LYS A 65 -5.72 -9.66 23.62
N TYR A 66 -6.47 -8.93 24.46
CA TYR A 66 -6.77 -9.39 25.81
C TYR A 66 -7.66 -10.65 25.74
N PRO A 67 -7.39 -11.69 26.55
CA PRO A 67 -8.24 -12.89 26.59
C PRO A 67 -9.72 -12.54 26.81
N GLY A 68 -10.61 -13.10 26.00
CA GLY A 68 -12.06 -12.86 26.10
C GLY A 68 -12.55 -11.49 25.59
N THR A 69 -11.70 -10.67 24.96
CA THR A 69 -12.12 -9.38 24.40
C THR A 69 -11.50 -9.12 23.02
N ASP A 70 -12.12 -8.24 22.23
CA ASP A 70 -11.54 -7.74 20.98
C ASP A 70 -10.51 -6.61 21.15
N LYS A 71 -10.20 -6.23 22.40
CA LYS A 71 -9.26 -5.13 22.67
C LYS A 71 -7.83 -5.56 22.39
N VAL A 72 -7.15 -4.82 21.51
CA VAL A 72 -5.73 -5.00 21.20
C VAL A 72 -4.86 -4.53 22.36
N ILE A 73 -3.88 -5.35 22.75
CA ILE A 73 -2.83 -5.00 23.71
C ILE A 73 -1.84 -4.08 23.00
N ASN A 74 -1.99 -2.78 23.20
CA ASN A 74 -0.99 -1.80 22.79
C ASN A 74 0.04 -1.64 23.93
N GLY A 75 1.33 -1.69 23.63
CA GLY A 75 2.39 -1.43 24.62
C GLY A 75 2.20 -0.09 25.34
N THR A 76 2.81 0.03 26.53
CA THR A 76 2.71 1.22 27.40
C THR A 76 3.12 2.49 26.65
N PRO A 77 2.48 3.65 26.88
CA PRO A 77 2.78 4.90 26.16
C PRO A 77 4.28 5.30 26.17
N ALA A 78 5.01 4.93 27.22
CA ALA A 78 6.45 5.19 27.36
C ALA A 78 7.31 4.51 26.28
N SER A 79 6.94 3.34 25.78
CA SER A 79 7.68 2.64 24.71
C SER A 79 7.26 3.08 23.30
N ARG A 80 6.28 3.97 23.17
CA ARG A 80 5.73 4.44 21.89
C ARG A 80 6.34 5.77 21.41
N ARG A 81 7.12 6.45 22.26
CA ARG A 81 7.73 7.77 22.00
C ARG A 81 9.28 7.73 21.88
N ALA A 82 9.90 6.55 22.01
CA ALA A 82 11.34 6.38 21.85
C ALA A 82 11.72 6.08 20.40
#